data_AF-X6LJT0-F1
#
_entry.id   AF-X6LJT0-F1
#
_cell.length_a   1.000
_cell.length_b   1.000
_cell.length_c   1.000
_cell.angle_alpha   90.00
_cell.angle_beta   90.00
_cell.angle_gamma   90.00
#
_symmetry.space_group_name_H-M   'P 1'
#
loop_
_entity.id
_entity.type
_entity.pdbx_description
1 polymer ?
#
loop_
_entity_poly.entity_id
_entity_poly.type
_entity_poly.pdbx_seq_one_letter_code
_entity_poly.pdbx_strand_id
1 'polypeptide(L)'
;MEASHSINKEDVIAYKQTIDKFKSANPLRKYLSEAICADALIQNLDNQTHHLIEEMEKHMGNELELQIQLDKLVQVGNVFPKFAPAYKEACRALAKHLTNYVNNAKGCLDKHNFEQMRKNLESLVKILSLQSHLVSLFDIKQEITNLETQLLMYLRKLMNEGLGVIKKAIKDEPNFHKEEKDDTFAFVQIEKLGKSDIEQLEVNADILERASNVFELPCQHVNLDKSTKQVFQSISQKIASLFEKQRYQAFDEVKDFVFIMDNLRKIKS
;
A
#
# COMPACT_ATOMS: atom_id res chain seq x y z
N MET A 1 6.30 -25.66 -40.75
CA MET A 1 5.60 -25.01 -39.62
C MET A 1 5.69 -26.00 -38.48
N GLU A 2 6.80 -25.99 -37.75
CA GLU A 2 7.06 -26.95 -36.67
C GLU A 2 6.29 -26.51 -35.44
N ALA A 3 5.51 -27.43 -34.87
CA ALA A 3 4.76 -27.20 -33.66
C ALA A 3 5.76 -26.95 -32.51
N SER A 4 5.64 -25.79 -31.87
CA SER A 4 6.33 -25.49 -30.61
C SER A 4 5.90 -26.52 -29.56
N HIS A 5 6.75 -27.52 -29.32
CA HIS A 5 6.55 -28.44 -28.20
C HIS A 5 6.83 -27.69 -26.90
N SER A 6 5.80 -27.53 -26.07
CA SER A 6 5.98 -27.00 -24.72
C SER A 6 6.81 -27.99 -23.89
N ILE A 7 8.00 -27.57 -23.47
CA ILE A 7 8.88 -28.38 -22.62
C ILE A 7 8.21 -28.61 -21.26
N ASN A 8 8.04 -29.88 -20.87
CA ASN A 8 7.61 -30.27 -19.53
C ASN A 8 8.80 -30.73 -18.65
N LYS A 9 8.54 -31.01 -17.36
CA LYS A 9 9.57 -31.39 -16.39
C LYS A 9 10.26 -32.71 -16.74
N GLU A 10 9.49 -33.67 -17.23
CA GLU A 10 9.96 -34.99 -17.62
C GLU A 10 10.89 -34.91 -18.84
N ASP A 11 10.60 -34.03 -19.79
CA ASP A 11 11.42 -33.77 -20.98
C ASP A 11 12.79 -33.24 -20.58
N VAL A 12 12.85 -32.25 -19.68
CA VAL A 12 14.12 -31.67 -19.20
C VAL A 12 14.98 -32.72 -18.50
N ILE A 13 14.37 -33.57 -17.68
CA ILE A 13 15.08 -34.66 -16.98
C ILE A 13 15.61 -35.69 -17.99
N ALA A 14 14.79 -36.09 -18.96
CA ALA A 14 15.18 -37.04 -20.00
C ALA A 14 16.33 -36.49 -20.86
N TYR A 15 16.29 -35.21 -21.23
CA TYR A 15 17.38 -34.56 -21.95
C TYR A 15 18.67 -34.55 -21.13
N LYS A 16 18.59 -34.19 -19.85
CA LYS A 16 19.78 -34.18 -18.98
C LYS A 16 20.40 -35.56 -18.83
N GLN A 17 19.60 -36.59 -18.57
CA GLN A 17 20.08 -37.97 -18.46
C GLN A 17 20.74 -38.47 -19.75
N THR A 18 20.15 -38.09 -20.90
CA THR A 18 20.70 -38.43 -22.21
C THR A 18 22.05 -37.76 -22.42
N ILE A 19 22.14 -36.46 -22.17
CA ILE A 19 23.39 -35.69 -22.27
C ILE A 19 24.47 -36.25 -21.33
N ASP A 20 24.12 -36.60 -20.09
CA ASP A 20 25.08 -37.11 -19.11
C ASP A 20 25.60 -38.51 -19.51
N LYS A 21 24.72 -39.38 -20.02
CA LYS A 21 25.13 -40.66 -20.63
C LYS A 21 26.05 -40.45 -21.83
N PHE A 22 25.73 -39.50 -22.71
CA PHE A 22 26.56 -39.18 -23.87
C PHE A 22 27.92 -38.60 -23.48
N LYS A 23 28.00 -37.72 -22.49
CA LYS A 23 29.26 -37.16 -21.97
C LYS A 23 30.19 -38.24 -21.41
N SER A 24 29.64 -39.30 -20.84
CA SER A 24 30.40 -40.41 -20.26
C SER A 24 31.01 -41.37 -21.31
N ALA A 25 30.50 -41.34 -22.55
CA ALA A 25 30.99 -42.19 -23.64
C ALA A 25 32.21 -41.56 -24.36
N ASN A 26 33.40 -41.73 -23.78
CA ASN A 26 34.68 -41.20 -24.30
C ASN A 26 34.96 -41.39 -25.81
N PRO A 27 34.64 -42.54 -26.46
CA PRO A 27 34.91 -42.75 -27.89
C PRO A 27 34.01 -41.92 -28.83
N LEU A 28 32.78 -41.62 -28.38
CA LEU A 28 31.81 -40.82 -29.15
C LEU A 28 32.06 -39.32 -29.00
N ARG A 29 32.83 -38.90 -27.98
CA ARG A 29 33.07 -37.50 -27.60
C ARG A 29 33.65 -36.64 -28.74
N LYS A 30 34.44 -37.24 -29.63
CA LYS A 30 35.02 -36.62 -30.84
C LYS A 30 33.96 -36.32 -31.93
N TYR A 31 32.93 -37.17 -32.03
CA TYR A 31 31.85 -37.04 -32.99
C TYR A 31 30.62 -36.33 -32.39
N LEU A 32 30.61 -36.14 -31.06
CA LEU A 32 29.52 -35.57 -30.28
C LEU A 32 29.40 -34.05 -30.40
N SER A 33 30.51 -33.32 -30.61
CA SER A 33 30.45 -31.89 -30.92
C SER A 33 29.72 -31.62 -32.24
N GLU A 34 29.70 -32.62 -33.14
CA GLU A 34 29.03 -32.57 -34.45
C GLU A 34 27.64 -33.26 -34.42
N ALA A 35 27.43 -34.31 -33.61
CA ALA A 35 26.22 -35.14 -33.62
C ALA A 35 25.09 -34.67 -32.69
N ILE A 36 25.42 -34.06 -31.54
CA ILE A 36 24.49 -33.22 -30.79
C ILE A 36 24.99 -31.83 -31.08
N CYS A 37 24.31 -31.10 -31.98
CA CYS A 37 24.70 -29.74 -32.32
C CYS A 37 24.47 -28.88 -31.06
N ALA A 38 25.45 -28.90 -30.15
CA ALA A 38 25.40 -28.22 -28.85
C ALA A 38 25.19 -26.73 -29.08
N ASP A 39 25.71 -26.21 -30.19
CA ASP A 39 25.46 -24.86 -30.67
C ASP A 39 24.00 -24.64 -31.07
N ALA A 40 23.36 -25.58 -31.78
CA ALA A 40 21.93 -25.48 -32.10
C ALA A 40 21.04 -25.58 -30.85
N LEU A 41 21.38 -26.45 -29.89
CA LEU A 41 20.67 -26.52 -28.61
C LEU A 41 20.85 -25.23 -27.80
N ILE A 42 22.08 -24.70 -27.73
CA ILE A 42 22.37 -23.44 -27.05
C ILE A 42 21.62 -22.28 -27.73
N GLN A 43 21.62 -22.20 -29.06
CA GLN A 43 20.88 -21.19 -29.81
C GLN A 43 19.37 -21.31 -29.59
N ASN A 44 18.82 -22.53 -29.59
CA ASN A 44 17.40 -22.73 -29.30
C ASN A 44 17.05 -22.31 -27.86
N LEU A 45 17.87 -22.68 -26.86
CA LEU A 45 17.66 -22.26 -25.48
C LEU A 45 17.81 -20.74 -25.31
N ASP A 46 18.72 -20.11 -26.05
CA ASP A 46 18.91 -18.65 -26.05
C ASP A 46 17.68 -17.93 -26.63
N ASN A 47 17.18 -18.41 -27.77
CA ASN A 47 15.95 -17.91 -28.39
C ASN A 47 14.73 -18.08 -27.48
N GLN A 48 14.60 -19.26 -26.85
CA GLN A 48 13.51 -19.50 -25.90
C GLN A 48 13.63 -18.59 -24.69
N THR A 49 14.81 -18.46 -24.09
CA THR A 49 15.04 -17.57 -22.94
C THR A 49 14.66 -16.13 -23.27
N HIS A 50 15.02 -15.62 -24.46
CA HIS A 50 14.58 -14.31 -24.95
C HIS A 50 13.06 -14.22 -25.06
N HIS A 51 12.42 -15.21 -25.68
CA HIS A 51 10.97 -15.25 -25.80
C HIS A 51 10.26 -15.25 -24.44
N LEU A 52 10.75 -15.99 -23.44
CA LEU A 52 10.16 -15.98 -22.10
C LEU A 52 10.24 -14.58 -21.47
N ILE A 53 11.35 -13.86 -21.67
CA ILE A 53 11.53 -12.49 -21.17
C ILE A 53 10.58 -11.52 -21.89
N GLU A 54 10.45 -11.61 -23.21
CA GLU A 54 9.51 -10.79 -23.99
C GLU A 54 8.04 -11.03 -23.55
N GLU A 55 7.68 -12.28 -23.26
CA GLU A 55 6.33 -12.61 -22.77
C GLU A 55 6.09 -12.05 -21.37
N MET A 56 7.09 -12.03 -20.49
CA MET A 56 6.99 -11.35 -19.20
C MET A 56 6.73 -9.86 -19.35
N GLU A 57 7.41 -9.18 -20.29
CA GLU A 57 7.22 -7.75 -20.54
C GLU A 57 5.80 -7.43 -21.03
N LYS A 58 5.25 -8.26 -21.93
CA LYS A 58 3.87 -8.11 -22.43
C LYS A 58 2.82 -8.37 -21.35
N HIS A 59 3.13 -9.21 -20.37
CA HIS A 59 2.19 -9.68 -19.36
C HIS A 59 2.55 -9.23 -17.94
N MET A 60 3.19 -8.07 -17.79
CA MET A 60 3.57 -7.49 -16.48
C MET A 60 2.43 -7.37 -15.46
N GLY A 61 1.17 -7.30 -15.91
CA GLY A 61 -0.01 -7.27 -15.03
C GLY A 61 -0.59 -8.64 -14.68
N ASN A 62 -0.05 -9.74 -15.22
CA ASN A 62 -0.55 -11.09 -15.04
C ASN A 62 0.42 -11.90 -14.17
N GLU A 63 0.12 -11.96 -12.88
CA GLU A 63 0.86 -12.70 -11.86
C GLU A 63 1.16 -14.15 -12.26
N LEU A 64 0.14 -14.89 -12.71
CA LEU A 64 0.27 -16.30 -13.04
C LEU A 64 1.25 -16.49 -14.20
N GLU A 65 1.15 -15.64 -15.22
CA GLU A 65 2.05 -15.69 -16.36
C GLU A 65 3.49 -15.39 -15.93
N LEU A 66 3.70 -14.32 -15.14
CA LEU A 66 5.02 -13.97 -14.62
C LEU A 66 5.64 -15.11 -13.79
N GLN A 67 4.85 -15.77 -12.94
CA GLN A 67 5.30 -16.92 -12.15
C GLN A 67 5.75 -18.07 -13.05
N ILE A 68 4.92 -18.43 -14.04
CA ILE A 68 5.22 -19.52 -14.99
C ILE A 68 6.53 -19.23 -15.75
N GLN A 69 6.71 -17.99 -16.22
CA GLN A 69 7.90 -17.63 -17.00
C GLN A 69 9.17 -17.59 -16.12
N LEU A 70 9.09 -17.04 -14.91
CA LEU A 70 10.19 -17.05 -13.95
C LEU A 70 10.60 -18.47 -13.54
N ASP A 71 9.63 -19.35 -13.32
CA ASP A 71 9.88 -20.76 -13.01
C ASP A 71 10.61 -21.48 -14.15
N LYS A 72 10.21 -21.24 -15.41
CA LYS A 72 10.90 -21.79 -16.57
C LYS A 72 12.33 -21.27 -16.68
N LEU A 73 12.53 -19.96 -16.50
CA LEU A 73 13.86 -19.34 -16.56
C LEU A 73 14.79 -19.89 -15.46
N VAL A 74 14.29 -20.04 -14.23
CA VAL A 74 15.12 -20.59 -13.14
C VAL A 74 15.47 -22.05 -13.39
N GLN A 75 14.54 -22.84 -13.95
CA GLN A 75 14.80 -24.23 -14.33
C GLN A 75 15.89 -24.33 -15.40
N VAL A 76 15.78 -23.52 -16.47
CA VAL A 76 16.81 -23.47 -17.52
C VAL A 76 18.17 -23.07 -16.94
N GLY A 77 18.23 -22.04 -16.09
CA GLY A 77 19.46 -21.59 -15.44
C GLY A 77 20.08 -22.64 -14.50
N ASN A 78 19.25 -23.40 -13.78
CA ASN A 78 19.71 -24.47 -12.88
C ASN A 78 20.29 -25.67 -13.65
N VAL A 79 19.74 -25.98 -14.83
CA VAL A 79 20.23 -27.07 -15.67
C VAL A 79 21.44 -26.63 -16.51
N PHE A 80 21.41 -25.39 -17.00
CA PHE A 80 22.40 -24.77 -17.87
C PHE A 80 22.88 -23.44 -17.26
N PRO A 81 23.95 -23.46 -16.44
CA PRO A 81 24.42 -22.27 -15.71
C PRO A 81 24.73 -21.04 -16.56
N LYS A 82 25.01 -21.21 -17.86
CA LYS A 82 25.21 -20.11 -18.83
C LYS A 82 23.98 -19.19 -18.92
N PHE A 83 22.77 -19.70 -18.68
CA PHE A 83 21.51 -18.93 -18.75
C PHE A 83 21.05 -18.40 -17.38
N ALA A 84 21.74 -18.72 -16.28
CA ALA A 84 21.45 -18.15 -14.97
C ALA A 84 21.48 -16.59 -14.94
N PRO A 85 22.35 -15.90 -15.71
CA PRO A 85 22.29 -14.44 -15.83
C PRO A 85 20.96 -13.92 -16.39
N ALA A 86 20.36 -14.60 -17.38
CA ALA A 86 19.10 -14.17 -17.99
C ALA A 86 17.94 -14.20 -16.99
N TYR A 87 17.85 -15.24 -16.15
CA TYR A 87 16.90 -15.28 -15.03
C TYR A 87 17.10 -14.09 -14.08
N LYS A 88 18.35 -13.80 -13.69
CA LYS A 88 18.67 -12.66 -12.81
C LYS A 88 18.30 -11.31 -13.43
N GLU A 89 18.50 -11.16 -14.74
CA GLU A 89 18.11 -9.96 -15.48
C GLU A 89 16.59 -9.79 -15.53
N ALA A 90 15.85 -10.86 -15.81
CA ALA A 90 14.39 -10.85 -15.76
C ALA A 90 13.86 -10.44 -14.38
N CYS A 91 14.39 -11.02 -13.29
CA CYS A 91 14.03 -10.63 -11.93
C CYS A 91 14.37 -9.16 -11.65
N ARG A 92 15.50 -8.65 -12.15
CA ARG A 92 15.89 -7.23 -11.97
C ARG A 92 14.97 -6.28 -12.74
N ALA A 93 14.58 -6.63 -13.96
CA ALA A 93 13.64 -5.85 -14.76
C ALA A 93 12.28 -5.77 -14.06
N LEU A 94 11.79 -6.90 -13.55
CA LEU A 94 10.55 -6.97 -12.77
C LEU A 94 10.64 -6.16 -11.48
N ALA A 95 11.72 -6.31 -10.70
CA ALA A 95 11.94 -5.51 -9.48
C ALA A 95 11.94 -3.99 -9.76
N LYS A 96 12.55 -3.56 -10.87
CA LYS A 96 12.52 -2.17 -11.30
C LYS A 96 11.11 -1.70 -11.64
N HIS A 97 10.31 -2.55 -12.29
CA HIS A 97 8.91 -2.25 -12.57
C HIS A 97 8.09 -2.13 -11.27
N LEU A 98 8.27 -3.05 -10.32
CA LEU A 98 7.60 -3.01 -9.01
C LEU A 98 7.96 -1.77 -8.18
N THR A 99 9.22 -1.31 -8.30
CA THR A 99 9.67 -0.07 -7.68
C THR A 99 8.84 1.14 -8.15
N ASN A 100 8.37 1.14 -9.41
CA ASN A 100 7.50 2.21 -9.90
C ASN A 100 6.14 2.20 -9.20
N TYR A 101 5.53 1.03 -8.92
CA TYR A 101 4.28 0.96 -8.15
C TYR A 101 4.46 1.53 -6.74
N VAL A 102 5.58 1.20 -6.08
CA VAL A 102 5.91 1.73 -4.75
C VAL A 102 6.10 3.25 -4.79
N ASN A 103 6.88 3.76 -5.73
CA ASN A 103 7.13 5.20 -5.85
C ASN A 103 5.84 5.97 -6.20
N ASN A 104 5.00 5.40 -7.07
CA ASN A 104 3.70 5.96 -7.38
C ASN A 104 2.79 5.98 -6.14
N ALA A 105 2.77 4.91 -5.34
CA ALA A 105 2.01 4.87 -4.10
C ALA A 105 2.48 5.92 -3.09
N LYS A 106 3.80 6.09 -2.92
CA LYS A 106 4.38 7.15 -2.07
C LYS A 106 3.94 8.54 -2.54
N GLY A 107 4.05 8.83 -3.83
CA GLY A 107 3.63 10.12 -4.40
C GLY A 107 2.11 10.38 -4.36
N CYS A 108 1.29 9.37 -4.07
CA CYS A 108 -0.15 9.56 -3.88
C CYS A 108 -0.49 10.20 -2.53
N LEU A 109 0.36 10.02 -1.50
CA LEU A 109 0.14 10.61 -0.17
C LEU A 109 0.16 12.15 -0.23
N ASP A 110 1.16 12.71 -0.92
CA ASP A 110 1.32 14.16 -1.10
C ASP A 110 0.14 14.80 -1.87
N LYS A 111 -0.53 14.02 -2.72
CA LYS A 111 -1.66 14.47 -3.56
C LYS A 111 -3.02 14.08 -3.00
N HIS A 112 -3.06 13.42 -1.84
CA HIS A 112 -4.28 12.87 -1.23
C HIS A 112 -5.05 11.92 -2.17
N ASN A 113 -4.35 11.25 -3.09
CA ASN A 113 -4.97 10.37 -4.09
C ASN A 113 -5.01 8.93 -3.57
N PHE A 114 -5.87 8.70 -2.57
CA PHE A 114 -5.98 7.39 -1.91
C PHE A 114 -6.46 6.28 -2.84
N GLU A 115 -7.30 6.60 -3.82
CA GLU A 115 -7.80 5.64 -4.82
C GLU A 115 -6.65 5.05 -5.65
N GLN A 116 -5.75 5.91 -6.15
CA GLN A 116 -4.58 5.45 -6.87
C GLN A 116 -3.59 4.71 -5.96
N MET A 117 -3.45 5.14 -4.70
CA MET A 117 -2.62 4.43 -3.72
C MET A 117 -3.14 3.01 -3.48
N ARG A 118 -4.45 2.84 -3.31
CA ARG A 118 -5.11 1.53 -3.16
C ARG A 118 -4.83 0.65 -4.38
N LYS A 119 -5.01 1.15 -5.60
CA LYS A 119 -4.72 0.41 -6.84
C LYS A 119 -3.26 -0.06 -6.94
N ASN A 120 -2.32 0.78 -6.53
CA ASN A 120 -0.90 0.41 -6.49
C ASN A 120 -0.63 -0.68 -5.45
N LEU A 121 -1.22 -0.58 -4.25
CA LEU A 121 -1.14 -1.62 -3.22
C LEU A 121 -1.74 -2.94 -3.70
N GLU A 122 -2.92 -2.91 -4.32
CA GLU A 122 -3.56 -4.10 -4.88
C GLU A 122 -2.70 -4.75 -5.98
N SER A 123 -2.01 -3.95 -6.79
CA SER A 123 -1.07 -4.45 -7.80
C SER A 123 0.14 -5.15 -7.18
N LEU A 124 0.70 -4.58 -6.10
CA LEU A 124 1.79 -5.22 -5.35
C LEU A 124 1.33 -6.50 -4.66
N VAL A 125 0.13 -6.49 -4.08
CA VAL A 125 -0.48 -7.66 -3.42
C VAL A 125 -0.68 -8.81 -4.40
N LYS A 126 -1.18 -8.54 -5.61
CA LYS A 126 -1.30 -9.58 -6.65
C LYS A 126 0.04 -10.23 -6.93
N ILE A 127 1.13 -9.49 -6.90
CA ILE A 127 2.45 -10.00 -7.27
C ILE A 127 3.16 -10.68 -6.08
N LEU A 128 2.53 -10.79 -4.90
CA LEU A 128 3.12 -11.41 -3.70
C LEU A 128 3.54 -12.87 -3.89
N SER A 129 2.91 -13.63 -4.77
CA SER A 129 3.32 -15.01 -5.07
C SER A 129 4.75 -15.08 -5.62
N LEU A 130 5.20 -14.02 -6.32
CA LEU A 130 6.54 -13.94 -6.90
C LEU A 130 7.63 -13.62 -5.85
N GLN A 131 7.28 -13.48 -4.57
CA GLN A 131 8.22 -13.16 -3.49
C GLN A 131 9.42 -14.11 -3.46
N SER A 132 9.23 -15.41 -3.71
CA SER A 132 10.31 -16.40 -3.73
C SER A 132 11.40 -16.10 -4.76
N HIS A 133 11.01 -15.53 -5.91
CA HIS A 133 11.94 -15.11 -6.96
C HIS A 133 12.61 -13.78 -6.65
N LEU A 134 11.89 -12.88 -5.97
CA LEU A 134 12.25 -11.47 -5.89
C LEU A 134 12.86 -11.04 -4.56
N VAL A 135 12.68 -11.77 -3.46
CA VAL A 135 13.03 -11.33 -2.09
C VAL A 135 14.44 -10.74 -1.94
N SER A 136 15.42 -11.25 -2.70
CA SER A 136 16.81 -10.74 -2.66
C SER A 136 17.03 -9.41 -3.38
N LEU A 137 16.13 -9.02 -4.28
CA LEU A 137 16.19 -7.81 -5.09
C LEU A 137 15.13 -6.79 -4.71
N PHE A 138 13.95 -7.28 -4.31
CA PHE A 138 12.78 -6.50 -3.98
C PHE A 138 11.88 -7.31 -3.05
N ASP A 139 11.83 -6.90 -1.78
CA ASP A 139 10.96 -7.54 -0.79
C ASP A 139 9.56 -6.93 -0.85
N ILE A 140 8.65 -7.60 -1.55
CA ILE A 140 7.27 -7.13 -1.78
C ILE A 140 6.54 -6.97 -0.45
N LYS A 141 6.70 -7.94 0.46
CA LYS A 141 6.07 -7.90 1.79
C LYS A 141 6.54 -6.68 2.57
N GLN A 142 7.84 -6.46 2.62
CA GLN A 142 8.41 -5.32 3.34
C GLN A 142 7.96 -3.99 2.72
N GLU A 143 7.92 -3.87 1.39
CA GLU A 143 7.46 -2.64 0.73
C GLU A 143 5.97 -2.36 0.96
N ILE A 144 5.10 -3.39 0.97
CA ILE A 144 3.69 -3.23 1.35
C ILE A 144 3.60 -2.71 2.80
N THR A 145 4.30 -3.33 3.74
CA THR A 145 4.31 -2.89 5.15
C THR A 145 4.85 -1.47 5.31
N ASN A 146 5.88 -1.09 4.54
CA ASN A 146 6.41 0.27 4.53
C ASN A 146 5.36 1.29 4.05
N LEU A 147 4.63 0.97 2.97
CA LEU A 147 3.57 1.81 2.44
C LEU A 147 2.39 1.94 3.41
N GLU A 148 1.96 0.84 4.03
CA GLU A 148 0.94 0.84 5.08
C GLU A 148 1.35 1.74 6.24
N THR A 149 2.59 1.61 6.71
CA THR A 149 3.13 2.41 7.81
C THR A 149 3.16 3.89 7.46
N GLN A 150 3.60 4.24 6.24
CA GLN A 150 3.63 5.62 5.77
C GLN A 150 2.23 6.23 5.68
N LEU A 151 1.25 5.49 5.14
CA LEU A 151 -0.14 5.91 5.11
C LEU A 151 -0.68 6.15 6.53
N LEU A 152 -0.45 5.22 7.45
CA LEU A 152 -0.91 5.37 8.83
C LEU A 152 -0.27 6.57 9.53
N MET A 153 1.04 6.78 9.34
CA MET A 153 1.74 7.96 9.86
C MET A 153 1.16 9.26 9.27
N TYR A 154 0.89 9.27 7.97
CA TYR A 154 0.30 10.40 7.27
C TYR A 154 -1.09 10.75 7.83
N LEU A 155 -1.99 9.76 7.96
CA LEU A 155 -3.33 9.95 8.51
C LEU A 155 -3.29 10.38 9.99
N ARG A 156 -2.37 9.81 10.78
CA ARG A 156 -2.17 10.23 12.18
C ARG A 156 -1.65 11.66 12.29
N LYS A 157 -0.80 12.10 11.37
CA LYS A 157 -0.32 13.48 11.33
C LYS A 157 -1.50 14.44 11.13
N LEU A 158 -2.33 14.20 10.11
CA LEU A 158 -3.55 14.99 9.86
C LEU A 158 -4.50 14.99 11.06
N MET A 159 -4.70 13.82 11.69
CA MET A 159 -5.48 13.69 12.91
C MET A 159 -4.91 14.56 14.04
N ASN A 160 -3.60 14.51 14.27
CA ASN A 160 -2.95 15.26 15.34
C ASN A 160 -2.96 16.77 15.08
N GLU A 161 -2.86 17.20 13.82
CA GLU A 161 -3.02 18.59 13.41
C GLU A 161 -4.43 19.09 13.73
N GLY A 162 -5.47 18.35 13.32
CA GLY A 162 -6.86 18.67 13.67
C GLY A 162 -7.08 18.67 15.18
N LEU A 163 -6.57 17.68 15.90
CA LEU A 163 -6.64 17.63 17.36
C LEU A 163 -5.91 18.81 18.03
N GLY A 164 -4.81 19.28 17.46
CA GLY A 164 -4.08 20.44 17.93
C GLY A 164 -4.90 21.72 17.82
N VAL A 165 -5.60 21.93 16.70
CA VAL A 165 -6.54 23.05 16.51
C VAL A 165 -7.65 22.99 17.56
N ILE A 166 -8.26 21.82 17.71
CA ILE A 166 -9.29 21.55 18.73
C ILE A 166 -8.80 21.89 20.14
N LYS A 167 -7.60 21.43 20.51
CA LYS A 167 -7.02 21.68 21.82
C LYS A 167 -6.71 23.15 22.06
N LYS A 168 -6.27 23.90 21.05
CA LYS A 168 -6.03 25.34 21.18
C LYS A 168 -7.31 26.12 21.46
N ALA A 169 -8.43 25.70 20.87
CA ALA A 169 -9.72 26.30 21.12
C ALA A 169 -10.25 25.98 22.54
N ILE A 170 -9.79 24.89 23.14
CA ILE A 170 -10.09 24.46 24.51
C ILE A 170 -9.00 25.06 25.42
N LYS A 171 -9.20 26.26 25.99
CA LYS A 171 -8.21 26.83 26.92
C LYS A 171 -8.05 25.94 28.16
N ASP A 172 -6.81 25.59 28.48
CA ASP A 172 -6.43 25.09 29.81
C ASP A 172 -6.68 26.21 30.83
N GLU A 173 -7.55 25.96 31.82
CA GLU A 173 -7.61 26.76 33.04
C GLU A 173 -7.08 25.90 34.20
N PRO A 174 -5.78 25.98 34.56
CA PRO A 174 -5.29 25.40 35.79
C PRO A 174 -5.50 26.42 36.91
N ASN A 175 -6.69 26.46 37.50
CA ASN A 175 -6.91 27.00 38.85
C ASN A 175 -8.32 26.67 39.40
N PHE A 176 -8.70 25.39 39.43
CA PHE A 176 -9.74 24.95 40.36
C PHE A 176 -9.11 24.49 41.67
N HIS A 177 -8.75 25.45 42.53
CA HIS A 177 -8.69 25.17 43.95
C HIS A 177 -10.11 25.07 44.49
N LYS A 178 -10.66 23.85 44.50
CA LYS A 178 -11.25 23.18 45.67
C LYS A 178 -12.15 22.04 45.22
N GLU A 179 -11.98 20.94 45.93
CA GLU A 179 -12.82 19.75 45.93
C GLU A 179 -14.30 20.13 45.94
N GLU A 180 -15.08 19.59 45.00
CA GLU A 180 -16.41 19.13 45.31
C GLU A 180 -16.83 18.03 44.34
N LYS A 181 -17.36 16.96 44.93
CA LYS A 181 -17.83 15.75 44.26
C LYS A 181 -19.10 16.09 43.48
N ASP A 182 -19.07 16.02 42.16
CA ASP A 182 -20.25 15.68 41.37
C ASP A 182 -19.88 15.27 39.94
N ASP A 183 -20.67 14.37 39.35
CA ASP A 183 -20.55 13.82 37.99
C ASP A 183 -20.89 14.85 36.89
N THR A 184 -20.40 16.09 37.05
CA THR A 184 -20.61 17.17 36.09
C THR A 184 -19.37 17.31 35.25
N PHE A 185 -19.47 16.91 33.98
CA PHE A 185 -18.46 17.19 32.97
C PHE A 185 -18.07 18.67 33.04
N ALA A 186 -16.86 18.95 33.56
CA ALA A 186 -16.35 20.30 33.70
C ALA A 186 -16.48 21.05 32.37
N PHE A 187 -17.20 22.18 32.41
CA PHE A 187 -17.44 23.05 31.27
C PHE A 187 -16.11 23.67 30.84
N VAL A 188 -15.43 23.03 29.89
CA VAL A 188 -14.27 23.65 29.26
C VAL A 188 -14.76 24.74 28.32
N GLN A 189 -14.40 25.99 28.62
CA GLN A 189 -14.74 27.15 27.81
C GLN A 189 -14.00 27.05 26.46
N ILE A 190 -14.75 26.79 25.38
CA ILE A 190 -14.19 26.74 24.03
C ILE A 190 -14.15 28.18 23.52
N GLU A 191 -12.96 28.74 23.30
CA GLU A 191 -12.85 29.98 22.54
C GLU A 191 -13.37 29.75 21.11
N LYS A 192 -14.09 30.75 20.59
CA LYS A 192 -14.63 30.74 19.23
C LYS A 192 -13.51 30.42 18.24
N LEU A 193 -13.64 29.29 17.53
CA LEU A 193 -12.69 28.88 16.49
C LEU A 193 -12.55 30.00 15.45
N GLY A 194 -11.30 30.35 15.12
CA GLY A 194 -11.03 31.29 14.04
C GLY A 194 -11.47 30.70 12.70
N LYS A 195 -11.75 31.55 11.71
CA LYS A 195 -12.12 31.10 10.36
C LYS A 195 -11.07 30.16 9.75
N SER A 196 -9.79 30.45 9.96
CA SER A 196 -8.68 29.60 9.50
C SER A 196 -8.64 28.22 10.19
N ASP A 197 -9.02 28.16 11.47
CA ASP A 197 -9.05 26.92 12.24
C ASP A 197 -10.19 26.02 11.75
N ILE A 198 -11.35 26.62 11.42
CA ILE A 198 -12.49 25.92 10.82
C ILE A 198 -12.11 25.37 9.46
N GLU A 199 -11.53 26.20 8.58
CA GLU A 199 -11.07 25.76 7.25
C GLU A 199 -10.07 24.61 7.35
N GLN A 200 -9.14 24.65 8.31
CA GLN A 200 -8.19 23.55 8.53
C GLN A 200 -8.88 22.26 9.02
N LEU A 201 -9.86 22.36 9.92
CA LEU A 201 -10.62 21.21 10.40
C LEU A 201 -11.46 20.58 9.28
N GLU A 202 -12.09 21.39 8.44
CA GLU A 202 -12.86 20.94 7.28
C GLU A 202 -11.95 20.19 6.28
N VAL A 203 -10.80 20.76 5.92
CA VAL A 203 -9.83 20.11 5.01
C VAL A 203 -9.34 18.79 5.59
N ASN A 204 -8.97 18.77 6.87
CA ASN A 204 -8.49 17.55 7.51
C ASN A 204 -9.58 16.48 7.56
N ALA A 205 -10.81 16.85 7.94
CA ALA A 205 -11.94 15.93 8.01
C ALA A 205 -12.25 15.34 6.63
N ASP A 206 -12.29 16.16 5.58
CA ASP A 206 -12.53 15.75 4.19
C ASP A 206 -11.43 14.79 3.67
N ILE A 207 -10.15 15.06 3.94
CA ILE A 207 -9.06 14.14 3.58
C ILE A 207 -9.20 12.80 4.30
N LEU A 208 -9.49 12.82 5.60
CA LEU A 208 -9.63 11.62 6.43
C LEU A 208 -10.86 10.80 6.05
N GLU A 209 -11.97 11.46 5.71
CA GLU A 209 -13.18 10.82 5.20
C GLU A 209 -12.94 10.14 3.86
N ARG A 210 -12.29 10.82 2.90
CA ARG A 210 -11.91 10.21 1.63
C ARG A 210 -11.03 8.98 1.82
N ALA A 211 -10.03 9.06 2.70
CA ALA A 211 -9.18 7.91 3.02
C ALA A 211 -10.01 6.75 3.61
N SER A 212 -10.91 7.05 4.56
CA SER A 212 -11.80 6.05 5.16
C SER A 212 -12.66 5.36 4.12
N ASN A 213 -13.33 6.12 3.25
CA ASN A 213 -14.22 5.57 2.21
C ASN A 213 -13.45 4.71 1.22
N VAL A 214 -12.26 5.16 0.78
CA VAL A 214 -11.43 4.39 -0.15
C VAL A 214 -10.95 3.09 0.49
N PHE A 215 -10.60 3.08 1.78
CA PHE A 215 -10.09 1.87 2.45
C PHE A 215 -11.16 1.08 3.21
N GLU A 216 -12.44 1.46 3.11
CA GLU A 216 -13.57 0.77 3.74
C GLU A 216 -13.85 -0.59 3.10
N LEU A 217 -13.75 -0.68 1.76
CA LEU A 217 -13.86 -1.97 1.08
C LEU A 217 -12.63 -2.83 1.42
N PRO A 218 -12.79 -4.12 1.77
CA PRO A 218 -11.66 -4.97 2.14
C PRO A 218 -10.57 -4.96 1.07
N CYS A 219 -9.34 -4.64 1.48
CA CYS A 219 -8.18 -5.04 0.72
C CYS A 219 -7.78 -6.41 1.27
N GLN A 220 -8.00 -7.48 0.50
CA GLN A 220 -7.98 -8.88 1.00
C GLN A 220 -6.70 -9.28 1.75
N HIS A 221 -5.61 -8.53 1.58
CA HIS A 221 -4.29 -8.84 2.15
C HIS A 221 -3.64 -7.70 2.93
N VAL A 222 -4.35 -6.57 3.13
CA VAL A 222 -3.84 -5.34 3.73
C VAL A 222 -4.86 -4.82 4.74
N ASN A 223 -4.54 -4.88 6.04
CA ASN A 223 -5.48 -4.54 7.13
C ASN A 223 -5.51 -3.04 7.43
N LEU A 224 -5.68 -2.22 6.39
CA LEU A 224 -5.80 -0.76 6.50
C LEU A 224 -7.20 -0.32 6.92
N ASP A 225 -8.24 -1.10 6.57
CA ASP A 225 -9.64 -0.84 6.91
C ASP A 225 -9.82 -0.56 8.42
N LYS A 226 -9.43 -1.52 9.26
CA LYS A 226 -9.64 -1.42 10.71
C LYS A 226 -8.93 -0.22 11.34
N SER A 227 -7.68 0.00 10.96
CA SER A 227 -6.84 1.06 11.52
C SER A 227 -7.30 2.46 11.06
N THR A 228 -7.71 2.58 9.80
CA THR A 228 -8.23 3.84 9.23
C THR A 228 -9.57 4.21 9.86
N LYS A 229 -10.48 3.23 10.01
CA LYS A 229 -11.76 3.42 10.72
C LYS A 229 -11.58 3.91 12.15
N GLN A 230 -10.62 3.35 12.89
CA GLN A 230 -10.33 3.80 14.26
C GLN A 230 -9.87 5.25 14.32
N VAL A 231 -9.01 5.68 13.39
CA VAL A 231 -8.56 7.08 13.29
C VAL A 231 -9.74 7.99 12.95
N PHE A 232 -10.55 7.64 11.96
CA PHE A 232 -11.73 8.43 11.57
C PHE A 232 -12.77 8.54 12.69
N GLN A 233 -13.15 7.42 13.32
CA GLN A 233 -14.11 7.40 14.42
C GLN A 233 -13.68 8.29 15.58
N SER A 234 -12.38 8.29 15.94
CA SER A 234 -11.87 9.15 16.99
C SER A 234 -12.01 10.64 16.67
N ILE A 235 -12.01 11.02 15.39
CA ILE A 235 -12.11 12.41 14.93
C ILE A 235 -13.56 12.85 14.88
N SER A 236 -14.43 12.05 14.24
CA SER A 236 -15.86 12.35 14.17
C SER A 236 -16.48 12.52 15.55
N GLN A 237 -16.09 11.67 16.52
CA GLN A 237 -16.53 11.81 17.92
C GLN A 237 -16.05 13.11 18.58
N LYS A 238 -14.78 13.51 18.35
CA LYS A 238 -14.22 14.74 18.94
C LYS A 238 -14.77 16.01 18.30
N ILE A 239 -14.93 16.01 16.98
CA ILE A 239 -15.55 17.12 16.23
C ILE A 239 -17.02 17.28 16.65
N ALA A 240 -17.79 16.19 16.69
CA ALA A 240 -19.18 16.23 17.15
C ALA A 240 -19.30 16.78 18.57
N SER A 241 -18.42 16.34 19.48
CA SER A 241 -18.39 16.84 20.87
C SER A 241 -18.14 18.35 20.94
N LEU A 242 -17.27 18.91 20.09
CA LEU A 242 -17.00 20.35 20.05
C LEU A 242 -18.18 21.15 19.53
N PHE A 243 -18.76 20.74 18.39
CA PHE A 243 -19.90 21.44 17.80
C PHE A 243 -21.11 21.41 18.73
N GLU A 244 -21.34 20.28 19.38
CA GLU A 244 -22.41 20.15 20.36
C GLU A 244 -22.21 21.09 21.54
N LYS A 245 -20.98 21.19 22.07
CA LYS A 245 -20.64 22.13 23.14
C LYS A 245 -20.78 23.60 22.72
N GLN A 246 -20.29 23.99 21.54
CA GLN A 246 -20.46 25.35 21.01
C GLN A 246 -21.93 25.69 20.81
N ARG A 247 -22.75 24.74 20.35
CA ARG A 247 -24.19 24.91 20.20
C ARG A 247 -24.85 25.20 21.53
N TYR A 248 -24.53 24.44 22.58
CA TYR A 248 -25.06 24.69 23.92
C TYR A 248 -24.64 26.07 24.47
N GLN A 249 -23.37 26.44 24.31
CA GLN A 249 -22.87 27.75 24.74
C GLN A 249 -23.59 28.90 24.02
N ALA A 250 -23.79 28.80 22.71
CA ALA A 250 -24.55 29.79 21.94
C ALA A 250 -26.02 29.88 22.40
N PHE A 251 -26.64 28.75 22.75
CA PHE A 251 -27.99 28.74 23.29
C PHE A 251 -28.09 29.41 24.67
N ASP A 252 -27.11 29.19 25.54
CA ASP A 252 -27.11 29.83 26.87
C ASP A 252 -26.84 31.33 26.79
N GLU A 253 -25.93 31.78 25.91
CA GLU A 253 -25.74 33.21 25.62
C GLU A 253 -27.03 33.89 25.12
N VAL A 254 -27.79 33.20 24.25
CA VAL A 254 -29.09 33.69 23.77
C VAL A 254 -30.12 33.74 24.90
N LYS A 255 -30.17 32.75 25.79
CA LYS A 255 -31.08 32.77 26.95
C LYS A 255 -30.75 33.93 27.88
N ASP A 256 -29.48 34.17 28.17
CA ASP A 256 -29.06 35.29 29.03
C ASP A 256 -29.44 36.64 28.41
N PHE A 257 -29.27 36.77 27.09
CA PHE A 257 -29.72 37.96 26.37
C PHE A 257 -31.24 38.14 26.45
N VAL A 258 -32.02 37.07 26.25
CA VAL A 258 -33.49 37.08 26.39
C VAL A 258 -33.91 37.45 27.81
N PHE A 259 -33.24 36.91 28.82
CA PHE A 259 -33.51 37.22 30.23
C PHE A 259 -33.27 38.69 30.56
N ILE A 260 -32.15 39.27 30.09
CA ILE A 260 -31.85 40.71 30.23
C ILE A 260 -32.93 41.53 29.52
N MET A 261 -33.31 41.17 28.30
CA MET A 261 -34.34 41.86 27.53
C MET A 261 -35.72 41.82 28.22
N ASP A 262 -36.09 40.69 28.80
CA ASP A 262 -37.34 40.56 29.56
C ASP A 262 -37.33 41.37 30.85
N ASN A 263 -36.20 41.44 31.55
CA ASN A 263 -36.06 42.29 32.73
C ASN A 263 -36.15 43.78 32.38
N LEU A 264 -35.50 44.21 31.28
CA LEU A 264 -35.62 45.58 30.79
C LEU A 264 -37.06 45.93 30.37
N ARG A 265 -37.80 44.97 29.81
CA ARG A 265 -39.21 45.14 29.45
C ARG A 265 -40.09 45.32 30.68
N LYS A 266 -39.81 44.59 31.76
CA LYS A 266 -40.51 44.71 33.06
C LYS A 266 -40.23 46.04 33.77
N ILE A 267 -39.08 46.66 33.55
CA ILE A 267 -38.73 47.97 34.15
C ILE A 267 -39.45 49.14 33.45
N LYS A 268 -39.92 48.96 32.21
CA LYS A 268 -40.64 49.98 31.42
C LYS A 268 -42.17 49.93 31.54
N SER A 269 -42.74 48.98 32.29
CA SER A 269 -44.17 48.92 32.65
C SER A 269 -44.37 49.35 34.10
#